data_AF-A0AAJ2FES9-F1
#
_entry.id   AF-A0AAJ2FES9-F1
#
_cell.length_a   1.000
_cell.length_b   1.000
_cell.length_c   1.000
_cell.angle_alpha   90.00
_cell.angle_beta   90.00
_cell.angle_gamma   90.00
#
_symmetry.space_group_name_H-M   'P 1'
#
loop_
_entity.id
_entity.type
_entity.pdbx_description
1 polymer ?
#
loop_
_entity_poly.entity_id
_entity_poly.type
_entity_poly.pdbx_seq_one_letter_code
_entity_poly.pdbx_strand_id
1 'polypeptide(L)'
;MRIEAAMVRPEPRKECDMAKIGTFKKVSGEFRGHITTLSVQAKSVRIAPEKDPSGNAPSHRVFVGDVEVGAAWEKQTQDKRPYLSVKLDDPSFTAPIFAQLFAGEGDEHDLVWSRQTRRGD
;
A
#
# COMPACT_ATOMS: atom_id res chain seq x y z
N MET A 1 -46.11 -22.20 -11.63
CA MET A 1 -44.91 -21.49 -12.15
C MET A 1 -44.12 -21.01 -10.93
N ARG A 2 -43.00 -21.68 -10.59
CA ARG A 2 -42.11 -21.25 -9.50
C ARG A 2 -40.88 -20.64 -10.15
N ILE A 3 -40.59 -19.38 -9.82
CA ILE A 3 -39.37 -18.67 -10.18
C ILE A 3 -38.39 -18.90 -9.02
N GLU A 4 -37.39 -19.75 -9.24
CA GLU A 4 -36.25 -19.84 -8.32
C GLU A 4 -35.36 -18.63 -8.55
N ALA A 5 -35.32 -17.72 -7.57
CA ALA A 5 -34.30 -16.69 -7.50
C ALA A 5 -32.99 -17.36 -7.07
N ALA A 6 -32.06 -17.52 -8.00
CA ALA A 6 -30.70 -17.95 -7.69
C ALA A 6 -30.01 -16.87 -6.83
N MET A 7 -29.91 -17.12 -5.53
CA MET A 7 -29.11 -16.32 -4.61
C MET A 7 -27.63 -16.50 -4.97
N VAL A 8 -27.05 -15.53 -5.66
CA VAL A 8 -25.59 -15.44 -5.86
C VAL A 8 -24.96 -15.34 -4.48
N ARG A 9 -24.28 -16.41 -4.04
CA ARG A 9 -23.49 -16.38 -2.81
C ARG A 9 -22.27 -15.49 -3.07
N PRO A 10 -22.02 -14.45 -2.27
CA PRO A 10 -20.76 -13.72 -2.37
C PRO A 10 -19.63 -14.69 -2.01
N GLU A 11 -18.68 -14.88 -2.93
CA GLU A 11 -17.43 -15.60 -2.66
C GLU A 11 -16.76 -14.98 -1.42
N PRO A 12 -16.31 -15.79 -0.44
CA PRO A 12 -15.59 -15.28 0.70
C PRO A 12 -14.34 -14.55 0.20
N ARG A 13 -14.30 -13.24 0.45
CA ARG A 13 -13.12 -12.41 0.16
C ARG A 13 -11.96 -13.10 0.87
N LYS A 14 -11.00 -13.65 0.11
CA LYS A 14 -9.81 -14.30 0.69
C LYS A 14 -9.31 -13.41 1.82
N GLU A 15 -9.30 -13.96 3.04
CA GLU A 15 -8.82 -13.29 4.23
C GLU A 15 -7.31 -13.17 4.09
N CYS A 16 -6.88 -12.20 3.29
CA CYS A 16 -5.53 -11.68 3.37
C CYS A 16 -5.50 -10.93 4.69
N ASP A 17 -4.74 -11.41 5.67
CA ASP A 17 -4.54 -10.67 6.92
C ASP A 17 -4.05 -9.26 6.57
N MET A 18 -4.94 -8.27 6.69
CA MET A 18 -4.67 -6.87 6.42
C MET A 18 -4.28 -6.20 7.74
N ALA A 19 -3.16 -5.49 7.76
CA ALA A 19 -2.72 -4.72 8.91
C ALA A 19 -2.39 -3.29 8.49
N LYS A 20 -2.97 -2.29 9.18
CA LYS A 20 -2.52 -0.90 9.07
C LYS A 20 -1.16 -0.77 9.77
N ILE A 21 -0.13 -0.48 8.98
CA ILE A 21 1.26 -0.38 9.46
C ILE A 21 1.78 1.07 9.41
N GLY A 22 0.96 2.03 9.02
CA GLY A 22 1.37 3.42 8.96
C GLY A 22 0.22 4.37 8.66
N THR A 23 0.43 5.65 9.00
CA THR A 23 -0.50 6.74 8.70
C THR A 23 0.27 7.90 8.11
N PHE A 24 -0.25 8.46 7.02
CA PHE A 24 0.35 9.52 6.25
C PHE A 24 -0.63 10.67 6.03
N LYS A 25 -0.11 11.86 5.78
CA LYS A 25 -0.85 13.04 5.32
C LYS A 25 -0.23 13.54 4.04
N LYS A 26 -1.06 14.02 3.12
CA LYS A 26 -0.58 14.63 1.88
C LYS A 26 -0.20 16.09 2.16
N VAL A 27 1.06 16.45 1.94
CA VAL A 27 1.60 17.80 2.17
C VAL A 27 2.39 18.20 0.95
N SER A 28 1.96 19.28 0.28
CA SER A 28 2.64 19.83 -0.90
C SER A 28 2.90 18.80 -2.01
N GLY A 29 1.97 17.87 -2.21
CA GLY A 29 2.08 16.82 -3.24
C GLY A 29 2.83 15.56 -2.81
N GLU A 30 3.50 15.56 -1.66
CA GLU A 30 4.16 14.38 -1.07
C GLU A 30 3.29 13.75 0.02
N PHE A 31 3.49 12.47 0.32
CA PHE A 31 2.92 11.86 1.54
C PHE A 31 3.96 11.86 2.64
N ARG A 32 3.58 12.35 3.82
CA ARG A 32 4.45 12.42 5.00
C ARG A 32 3.79 11.71 6.16
N GLY A 33 4.53 10.83 6.82
CA GLY A 33 3.96 9.99 7.86
C GLY A 33 4.96 9.09 8.52
N HIS A 34 4.45 8.01 9.10
CA HIS A 34 5.24 7.04 9.83
C HIS A 34 4.86 5.61 9.43
N ILE A 35 5.79 4.69 9.65
CA ILE A 35 5.60 3.25 9.52
C ILE A 35 5.99 2.62 10.85
N THR A 36 5.08 1.83 11.40
CA THR A 36 5.24 1.11 12.67
C THR A 36 4.88 -0.35 12.48
N THR A 37 5.86 -1.21 12.74
CA THR A 37 5.71 -2.67 12.88
C THR A 37 6.41 -3.10 14.17
N LEU A 38 6.39 -4.40 14.49
CA LEU A 38 7.11 -4.90 15.68
C LEU A 38 8.62 -4.63 15.61
N SER A 39 9.22 -4.68 14.42
CA SER A 39 10.67 -4.54 14.24
C SER A 39 11.10 -3.16 13.73
N VAL A 40 10.16 -2.34 13.22
CA VAL A 40 10.48 -1.07 12.55
C VAL A 40 9.60 0.04 13.12
N GLN A 41 10.21 1.16 13.50
CA GLN A 41 9.51 2.38 13.94
C GLN A 41 10.08 3.61 13.23
N ALA A 42 9.72 3.79 11.95
CA ALA A 42 10.17 4.90 11.13
C ALA A 42 9.20 6.08 11.26
N LYS A 43 9.62 7.17 11.90
CA LYS A 43 8.74 8.33 12.20
C LYS A 43 8.63 9.38 11.10
N SER A 44 9.65 9.51 10.26
CA SER A 44 9.78 10.58 9.26
C SER A 44 9.88 10.00 7.85
N VAL A 45 8.84 9.27 7.46
CA VAL A 45 8.75 8.66 6.13
C VAL A 45 8.16 9.67 5.14
N ARG A 46 8.81 9.83 3.99
CA ARG A 46 8.31 10.60 2.86
C ARG A 46 8.08 9.69 1.67
N ILE A 47 6.96 9.89 0.99
CA ILE A 47 6.68 9.30 -0.32
C ILE A 47 6.55 10.47 -1.30
N ALA A 48 7.57 10.70 -2.10
CA ALA A 48 7.67 11.85 -2.99
C ALA A 48 7.46 11.41 -4.44
N PRO A 49 6.74 12.20 -5.26
CA PRO A 49 6.58 11.90 -6.68
C PRO A 49 7.93 11.92 -7.40
N GLU A 50 8.12 10.99 -8.31
CA GLU A 50 9.25 11.00 -9.25
C GLU A 50 9.02 12.09 -10.31
N LYS A 51 10.09 12.78 -10.73
CA LYS A 51 9.97 13.92 -11.65
C LYS A 51 9.62 13.50 -13.07
N ASP A 52 10.09 12.33 -13.52
CA ASP A 52 9.90 11.83 -14.88
C ASP A 52 9.72 10.29 -14.90
N PRO A 53 8.59 9.75 -14.40
CA PRO A 53 8.34 8.32 -14.48
C PRO A 53 8.15 7.90 -15.95
N SER A 54 8.95 6.94 -16.42
CA SER A 54 8.84 6.38 -17.78
C SER A 54 8.70 4.86 -17.75
N GLY A 55 7.80 4.33 -18.60
CA GLY A 55 7.55 2.89 -18.68
C GLY A 55 7.12 2.28 -17.34
N ASN A 56 7.92 1.34 -16.83
CA ASN A 56 7.69 0.66 -15.54
C ASN A 56 8.39 1.34 -14.35
N ALA A 57 8.96 2.54 -14.55
CA ALA A 57 9.56 3.31 -13.46
C ALA A 57 8.54 3.59 -12.35
N PRO A 58 9.02 3.72 -11.09
CA PRO A 58 8.14 4.08 -10.00
C PRO A 58 7.59 5.50 -10.20
N SER A 59 6.32 5.69 -9.84
CA SER A 59 5.71 7.03 -9.83
C SER A 59 6.13 7.83 -8.60
N HIS A 60 6.52 7.14 -7.52
CA HIS A 60 6.97 7.76 -6.28
C HIS A 60 8.16 7.00 -5.69
N ARG A 61 9.00 7.71 -4.93
CA ARG A 61 10.08 7.14 -4.13
C ARG A 61 9.80 7.30 -2.64
N VAL A 62 10.22 6.31 -1.86
CA VAL A 62 10.02 6.27 -0.40
C VAL A 62 11.34 6.55 0.29
N PHE A 63 11.34 7.54 1.19
CA PHE A 63 12.51 7.98 1.93
C PHE A 63 12.30 7.94 3.43
N VAL A 64 13.36 7.65 4.17
CA VAL A 64 13.46 7.88 5.63
C VAL A 64 14.65 8.78 5.87
N GLY A 65 14.40 10.02 6.28
CA GLY A 65 15.42 11.07 6.21
C GLY A 65 15.87 11.27 4.76
N ASP A 66 17.16 11.08 4.52
CA ASP A 66 17.79 11.22 3.20
C ASP A 66 18.04 9.88 2.48
N VAL A 67 17.70 8.76 3.12
CA VAL A 67 17.90 7.41 2.56
C VAL A 67 16.65 6.97 1.81
N GLU A 68 16.82 6.52 0.56
CA GLU A 68 15.76 5.85 -0.21
C GLU A 68 15.60 4.41 0.28
N VAL A 69 14.39 4.05 0.74
CA VAL A 69 14.07 2.74 1.34
C VAL A 69 13.02 1.96 0.56
N GLY A 70 12.61 2.48 -0.60
CA GLY A 70 11.58 1.85 -1.41
C GLY A 70 11.02 2.75 -2.49
N ALA A 71 9.98 2.23 -3.15
CA ALA A 71 9.34 2.86 -4.27
C ALA A 71 7.84 2.56 -4.28
N ALA A 72 7.09 3.37 -5.02
CA ALA A 72 5.66 3.18 -5.17
C ALA A 72 5.17 3.48 -6.58
N TRP A 73 4.05 2.85 -6.93
CA TRP A 73 3.40 2.96 -8.23
C TRP A 73 1.94 3.32 -8.04
N GLU A 74 1.45 4.26 -8.84
CA GLU A 74 0.02 4.56 -8.90
C GLU A 74 -0.72 3.38 -9.52
N LYS A 75 -1.76 2.92 -8.82
CA LYS A 75 -2.64 1.86 -9.29
C LYS A 75 -4.09 2.22 -8.98
N GLN A 76 -4.99 1.46 -9.58
CA GLN A 76 -6.42 1.54 -9.31
C GLN A 76 -6.93 0.15 -8.94
N THR A 77 -7.87 0.08 -7.99
CA THR A 77 -8.61 -1.15 -7.70
C THR A 77 -9.56 -1.48 -8.84
N GLN A 78 -10.16 -2.68 -8.83
CA GLN A 78 -11.22 -3.03 -9.79
C GLN A 78 -12.40 -2.04 -9.73
N ASP A 79 -12.72 -1.55 -8.53
CA ASP A 79 -13.75 -0.53 -8.30
C ASP A 79 -13.27 0.90 -8.60
N LYS A 80 -12.17 1.06 -9.35
CA LYS A 80 -11.58 2.34 -9.77
C LYS A 80 -11.13 3.27 -8.62
N ARG A 81 -10.84 2.71 -7.45
CA ARG A 81 -10.28 3.51 -6.34
C ARG A 81 -8.77 3.66 -6.52
N PRO A 82 -8.23 4.89 -6.58
CA PRO A 82 -6.78 5.10 -6.69
C PRO A 82 -6.08 4.71 -5.40
N TYR A 83 -4.87 4.16 -5.52
CA TYR A 83 -3.99 3.86 -4.39
C TYR A 83 -2.53 3.84 -4.86
N LEU A 84 -1.59 3.95 -3.92
CA LEU A 84 -0.19 3.67 -4.21
C LEU A 84 0.14 2.24 -3.81
N SER A 85 0.63 1.45 -4.77
CA SER A 85 1.27 0.16 -4.53
C SER A 85 2.69 0.44 -4.05
N VAL A 86 2.99 0.20 -2.78
CA VAL A 86 4.28 0.51 -2.15
C VAL A 86 5.11 -0.77 -2.01
N LYS A 87 6.38 -0.70 -2.42
CA LYS A 87 7.42 -1.70 -2.15
C LYS A 87 8.48 -1.06 -1.25
N LEU A 88 8.67 -1.61 -0.06
CA LEU A 88 9.76 -1.24 0.85
C LEU A 88 10.84 -2.32 0.74
N ASP A 89 12.07 -1.93 0.45
CA ASP A 89 13.17 -2.83 0.13
C ASP A 89 14.47 -2.25 0.68
N ASP A 90 14.62 -2.38 2.00
CA ASP A 90 15.78 -1.91 2.76
C ASP A 90 16.64 -3.11 3.19
N PRO A 91 17.98 -2.99 3.27
CA PRO A 91 18.87 -4.08 3.70
C PRO A 91 18.57 -4.68 5.07
N SER A 92 17.85 -3.97 5.95
CA SER A 92 17.39 -4.52 7.24
C SER A 92 16.24 -5.52 7.12
N PHE A 93 15.60 -5.62 5.94
CA PHE A 93 14.52 -6.58 5.71
C PHE A 93 15.06 -7.86 5.09
N THR A 94 14.56 -9.00 5.56
CA THR A 94 14.91 -10.31 4.99
C THR A 94 14.30 -10.52 3.59
N ALA A 95 13.26 -9.77 3.25
CA ALA A 95 12.62 -9.72 1.94
C ALA A 95 11.84 -8.40 1.77
N PRO A 96 11.55 -7.97 0.53
CA PRO A 96 10.75 -6.78 0.29
C PRO A 96 9.36 -6.85 0.93
N ILE A 97 8.91 -5.75 1.51
CA ILE A 97 7.57 -5.60 2.09
C ILE A 97 6.68 -4.87 1.07
N PHE A 98 5.55 -5.50 0.72
CA PHE A 98 4.55 -4.90 -0.16
C PHE A 98 3.35 -4.40 0.65
N ALA A 99 3.02 -3.12 0.47
CA ALA A 99 1.89 -2.46 1.13
C ALA A 99 1.11 -1.61 0.12
N GLN A 100 -0.06 -1.16 0.53
CA GLN A 100 -0.92 -0.30 -0.28
C GLN A 100 -1.28 0.95 0.54
N LEU A 101 -1.03 2.12 -0.03
CA LEU A 101 -1.44 3.39 0.57
C LEU A 101 -2.79 3.80 -0.01
N PHE A 102 -3.82 3.82 0.83
CA PHE A 102 -5.16 4.26 0.47
C PHE A 102 -5.50 5.59 1.12
N ALA A 103 -6.37 6.38 0.49
CA ALA A 103 -7.05 7.46 1.19
C ALA A 103 -7.88 6.87 2.34
N GLY A 104 -7.65 7.40 3.54
CA GLY A 104 -8.34 7.04 4.77
C GLY A 104 -9.44 8.05 5.11
N GLU A 105 -9.68 8.25 6.41
CA GLU A 105 -10.63 9.24 6.90
C GLU A 105 -10.04 10.66 6.88
N GLY A 106 -10.83 11.64 6.42
CA GLY A 106 -10.39 13.03 6.27
C GLY A 106 -9.23 13.17 5.29
N ASP A 107 -8.15 13.82 5.73
CA ASP A 107 -6.93 14.05 4.93
C ASP A 107 -5.84 12.98 5.15
N GLU A 108 -6.15 11.93 5.91
CA GLU A 108 -5.20 10.86 6.22
C GLU A 108 -5.16 9.78 5.15
N HIS A 109 -4.03 9.09 5.09
CA HIS A 109 -3.77 7.99 4.19
C HIS A 109 -3.21 6.81 4.97
N ASP A 110 -3.81 5.64 4.78
CA ASP A 110 -3.49 4.44 5.52
C ASP A 110 -2.56 3.57 4.69
N LEU A 111 -1.40 3.23 5.26
CA LEU A 111 -0.49 2.25 4.68
C LEU A 111 -0.88 0.87 5.21
N VAL A 112 -1.48 0.07 4.35
CA VAL A 112 -2.00 -1.24 4.69
C VAL A 112 -1.12 -2.32 4.10
N TRP A 113 -0.54 -3.14 4.96
CA TRP A 113 0.17 -4.35 4.59
C TRP A 113 -0.80 -5.52 4.53
N SER A 114 -0.58 -6.44 3.59
CA SER A 114 -1.34 -7.67 3.48
C SER A 114 -0.40 -8.85 3.46
N ARG A 115 -0.63 -9.86 4.31
CA ARG A 115 0.13 -11.11 4.21
C ARG A 115 -0.25 -11.81 2.90
N GLN A 116 0.73 -12.03 2.03
CA GLN A 116 0.51 -12.90 0.87
C GLN A 116 0.27 -14.32 1.41
N THR A 117 -0.95 -14.82 1.26
CA THR A 117 -1.23 -16.24 1.45
C THR A 117 -0.45 -16.97 0.36
N ARG A 118 0.41 -17.94 0.74
CA ARG A 118 1.06 -18.81 -0.24
C ARG A 118 -0.06 -19.38 -1.13
N ARG A 119 -0.02 -19.13 -2.44
CA ARG A 119 -0.73 -20.03 -3.36
C ARG A 119 -0.11 -21.39 -3.11
N GLY A 120 -0.95 -22.36 -2.76
CA GLY A 120 -0.53 -23.65 -2.21
C GLY A 120 0.54 -24.34 -3.05
N ASP A 121 1.34 -25.14 -2.35
CA ASP A 121 1.83 -26.40 -2.90
C ASP A 121 0.66 -27.21 -3.51
#